data_AF-A6XGX1-F1
#
_entry.id   AF-A6XGX1-F1
#
_cell.length_a   1.000
_cell.length_b   1.000
_cell.length_c   1.000
_cell.angle_alpha   90.00
_cell.angle_beta   90.00
_cell.angle_gamma   90.00
#
_symmetry.space_group_name_H-M   'P 1'
#
loop_
_entity.id
_entity.type
_entity.pdbx_description
1 polymer ?
#
loop_
_entity_poly.entity_id
_entity_poly.type
_entity_poly.pdbx_seq_one_letter_code
_entity_poly.pdbx_strand_id
1 'polypeptide(L)'
;AVTRMRKNSSYFKLNYVAIILCTTILSFLMHPGSLIVLALILASWAFAFLAYPGTVEINGKSFSEREKIVAMSVLSFVLIFFVTSVGTVFFSAISISLALIALHGAFREPDNLFLDDGEAQSPINPFSFLPIPISTPAVATNV
;
A
#
# COMPACT_ATOMS: atom_id res chain seq x y z
N ALA A 1 6.98 12.19 -21.15
CA ALA A 1 7.35 10.94 -20.46
C ALA A 1 6.65 10.81 -19.08
N VAL A 2 6.81 11.79 -18.18
CA VAL A 2 6.25 11.77 -16.80
C VAL A 2 4.71 11.66 -16.77
N THR A 3 3.99 12.34 -17.67
CA THR A 3 2.52 12.31 -17.74
C THR A 3 1.96 10.95 -18.16
N ARG A 4 2.69 10.21 -19.02
CA ARG A 4 2.33 8.85 -19.47
C ARG A 4 2.61 7.80 -18.40
N MET A 5 3.72 7.91 -17.67
CA MET A 5 4.01 7.08 -16.49
C MET A 5 2.91 7.25 -15.42
N ARG A 6 2.43 8.49 -15.19
CA ARG A 6 1.41 8.76 -14.17
C ARG A 6 0.05 8.12 -14.49
N LYS A 7 -0.40 8.12 -15.75
CA LYS A 7 -1.64 7.41 -16.16
C LYS A 7 -1.47 5.88 -16.08
N ASN A 8 -0.32 5.36 -16.50
CA ASN A 8 -0.07 3.91 -16.57
C ASN A 8 0.12 3.26 -15.17
N SER A 9 0.80 3.96 -14.25
CA SER A 9 0.97 3.50 -12.86
C SER A 9 -0.34 3.46 -12.07
N SER A 10 -1.34 4.26 -12.43
CA SER A 10 -2.65 4.21 -11.77
C SER A 10 -3.52 3.06 -12.26
N TYR A 11 -3.40 2.67 -13.53
CA TYR A 11 -4.14 1.55 -14.12
C TYR A 11 -3.58 0.18 -13.70
N PHE A 12 -2.26 0.02 -13.70
CA PHE A 12 -1.59 -1.24 -13.28
C PHE A 12 -1.11 -1.22 -11.82
N LYS A 13 -1.57 -0.27 -11.00
CA LYS A 13 -1.16 -0.15 -9.58
C LYS A 13 -1.35 -1.45 -8.82
N LEU A 14 -2.51 -2.11 -9.03
CA LEU A 14 -2.82 -3.37 -8.38
C LEU A 14 -1.87 -4.50 -8.82
N ASN A 15 -1.49 -4.56 -10.09
CA ASN A 15 -0.52 -5.55 -10.57
C ASN A 15 0.88 -5.32 -9.98
N TYR A 16 1.33 -4.07 -9.88
CA TYR A 16 2.63 -3.76 -9.28
C TYR A 16 2.65 -4.01 -7.77
N VAL A 17 1.57 -3.67 -7.07
CA VAL A 17 1.40 -4.01 -5.64
C VAL A 17 1.38 -5.52 -5.46
N ALA A 18 0.69 -6.27 -6.31
CA ALA A 18 0.67 -7.73 -6.26
C ALA A 18 2.06 -8.34 -6.48
N ILE A 19 2.84 -7.84 -7.45
CA ILE A 19 4.23 -8.30 -7.68
C ILE A 19 5.10 -8.04 -6.47
N ILE A 20 5.07 -6.82 -5.92
CA ILE A 20 5.86 -6.46 -4.72
C ILE A 20 5.46 -7.34 -3.54
N LEU A 21 4.16 -7.52 -3.32
CA LEU A 21 3.66 -8.32 -2.20
C LEU A 21 4.04 -9.79 -2.35
N CYS A 22 3.80 -10.41 -3.51
CA CYS A 22 4.16 -11.80 -3.76
C CYS A 22 5.66 -12.04 -3.58
N THR A 23 6.50 -11.22 -4.22
CA THR A 23 7.96 -11.37 -4.14
C THR A 23 8.47 -11.14 -2.72
N THR A 24 7.90 -10.19 -1.97
CA THR A 24 8.21 -9.97 -0.56
C THR A 24 7.82 -11.18 0.29
N ILE A 25 6.60 -11.68 0.16
CA ILE A 25 6.13 -12.86 0.90
C ILE A 25 7.02 -14.07 0.59
N LEU A 26 7.30 -14.34 -0.68
CA LEU A 26 8.16 -15.45 -1.08
C LEU A 26 9.59 -15.28 -0.51
N SER A 27 10.16 -14.08 -0.56
CA SER A 27 11.49 -13.82 -0.01
C SER A 27 11.54 -14.13 1.48
N PHE A 28 10.58 -13.64 2.27
CA PHE A 28 10.53 -13.95 3.69
C PHE A 28 10.26 -15.44 3.97
N LEU A 29 9.41 -16.09 3.17
CA LEU A 29 9.07 -17.51 3.32
C LEU A 29 10.30 -18.41 3.09
N MET A 30 11.21 -18.01 2.21
CA MET A 30 12.48 -18.71 1.96
C MET A 30 13.52 -18.51 3.08
N HIS A 31 13.28 -17.60 4.03
CA HIS A 31 14.18 -17.29 5.13
C HIS A 31 13.50 -17.52 6.49
N PRO A 32 13.36 -18.79 6.95
CA PRO A 32 12.61 -19.13 8.16
C PRO A 32 13.13 -18.44 9.42
N GLY A 33 14.45 -18.20 9.52
CA GLY A 33 15.04 -17.45 10.64
C GLY A 33 14.55 -16.00 10.70
N SER A 34 14.37 -15.34 9.56
CA SER A 34 13.81 -13.98 9.48
C SER A 34 12.36 -13.94 9.96
N LEU A 35 11.57 -14.96 9.63
CA LEU A 35 10.18 -15.07 10.08
C LEU A 35 10.08 -15.26 11.60
N ILE A 36 10.95 -16.10 12.17
CA ILE A 36 10.98 -16.33 13.62
C ILE A 36 11.30 -15.02 14.35
N VAL A 37 12.32 -14.27 13.91
CA VAL A 37 12.66 -12.98 14.55
C VAL A 37 11.52 -11.98 14.43
N LEU A 38 10.90 -11.87 13.25
CA LEU A 38 9.75 -10.99 13.07
C LEU A 38 8.58 -11.38 14.00
N ALA A 39 8.31 -12.68 14.15
CA ALA A 39 7.28 -13.19 15.06
C ALA A 39 7.61 -12.91 16.53
N LEU A 40 8.87 -13.04 16.95
CA LEU A 40 9.31 -12.72 18.31
C LEU A 40 9.20 -11.22 18.63
N ILE A 41 9.55 -10.36 17.68
CA ILE A 41 9.36 -8.91 17.81
C ILE A 41 7.86 -8.62 17.94
N LEU A 42 7.03 -9.15 17.04
CA LEU A 42 5.58 -8.96 17.08
C LEU A 42 4.98 -9.44 18.41
N ALA A 43 5.39 -10.61 18.89
CA ALA A 43 4.96 -11.15 20.18
C ALA A 43 5.40 -10.25 21.35
N SER A 44 6.62 -9.69 21.28
CA SER A 44 7.14 -8.77 22.30
C SER A 44 6.35 -7.46 22.34
N TRP A 45 6.00 -6.90 21.16
CA TRP A 45 5.11 -5.74 21.06
C TRP A 45 3.70 -6.06 21.58
N ALA A 46 3.12 -7.18 21.15
CA ALA A 46 1.81 -7.62 21.62
C ALA A 46 1.81 -7.78 23.15
N PHE A 47 2.82 -8.43 23.72
CA PHE A 47 2.97 -8.57 25.17
C PHE A 47 3.11 -7.22 25.87
N ALA A 48 3.98 -6.34 25.37
CA ALA A 48 4.23 -5.04 25.99
C ALA A 48 3.00 -4.12 26.04
N PHE A 49 2.06 -4.26 25.10
CA PHE A 49 0.85 -3.41 25.05
C PHE A 49 -0.42 -4.11 25.53
N LEU A 50 -0.59 -5.41 25.26
CA LEU A 50 -1.77 -6.16 25.67
C LEU A 50 -1.67 -6.66 27.11
N ALA A 51 -0.50 -7.15 27.53
CA ALA A 51 -0.33 -7.67 28.89
C ALA A 51 -0.11 -6.56 29.92
N TYR A 52 0.51 -5.45 29.51
CA TYR A 52 0.82 -4.31 30.38
C TYR A 52 0.42 -2.97 29.73
N PRO A 53 -0.88 -2.60 29.77
CA PRO A 53 -1.38 -1.37 29.17
C PRO A 53 -0.97 -0.10 29.94
N GLY A 54 -0.49 -0.22 31.19
CA GLY A 54 -0.11 0.90 32.04
C GLY A 54 1.40 1.17 32.11
N THR A 55 1.82 1.82 33.19
CA THR A 55 3.23 2.04 33.55
C THR A 55 3.88 0.72 33.96
N VAL A 56 5.06 0.42 33.41
CA VAL A 56 5.82 -0.78 33.76
C VAL A 56 6.72 -0.43 34.93
N GLU A 57 6.55 -1.05 36.08
CA GLU A 57 7.45 -0.81 37.22
C GLU A 57 8.54 -1.88 37.26
N ILE A 58 9.80 -1.47 37.11
CA ILE A 58 10.94 -2.38 37.24
C ILE A 58 11.78 -1.88 38.42
N ASN A 59 11.92 -2.73 39.44
CA ASN A 59 12.73 -2.44 40.62
C ASN A 59 12.33 -1.13 41.35
N GLY A 60 11.02 -0.89 41.48
CA GLY A 60 10.47 0.29 42.16
C GLY A 60 10.54 1.60 41.36
N LYS A 61 10.99 1.56 40.09
CA LYS A 61 10.92 2.70 39.17
C LYS A 61 9.82 2.47 38.14
N SER A 62 8.87 3.40 38.07
CA SER A 62 7.79 3.40 37.08
C SER A 62 8.31 3.94 35.75
N PHE A 63 8.25 3.13 34.70
CA PHE A 63 8.55 3.51 33.34
C PHE A 63 7.29 4.05 32.66
N SER A 64 7.44 5.23 32.07
CA SER A 64 6.41 5.87 31.28
C SER A 64 6.16 5.14 29.97
N GLU A 65 4.98 5.38 29.38
CA GLU A 65 4.62 4.80 28.08
C GLU A 65 5.60 5.19 26.97
N ARG A 66 6.17 6.41 27.03
CA ARG A 66 7.18 6.87 26.07
C ARG A 66 8.45 6.03 26.15
N GLU A 67 8.92 5.73 27.35
CA GLU A 67 10.09 4.88 27.55
C GLU A 67 9.83 3.46 27.06
N LYS A 68 8.62 2.92 27.27
CA LYS A 68 8.22 1.62 26.73
C LYS A 68 8.30 1.59 25.19
N ILE A 69 7.76 2.60 24.52
CA ILE A 69 7.83 2.71 23.05
C ILE A 69 9.28 2.80 22.59
N VAL A 70 10.07 3.71 23.19
CA VAL A 70 11.48 3.90 22.82
C VAL A 70 12.28 2.61 23.03
N ALA A 71 12.12 1.93 24.16
CA ALA A 71 12.80 0.67 24.45
C ALA A 71 12.42 -0.43 23.45
N MET A 72 11.13 -0.58 23.13
CA MET A 72 10.67 -1.58 22.15
C MET A 72 11.15 -1.26 20.73
N SER A 73 11.21 0.03 20.34
CA SER A 73 11.77 0.46 19.06
C SER A 73 13.26 0.16 18.96
N VAL A 74 14.05 0.47 20.00
CA VAL A 74 15.49 0.18 20.04
C VAL A 74 15.73 -1.33 19.99
N LEU A 75 15.00 -2.12 20.79
CA LEU A 75 15.10 -3.58 20.75
C LEU A 75 14.81 -4.14 19.36
N SER A 76 13.73 -3.66 18.72
CA SER A 76 13.36 -4.07 17.36
C SER A 76 14.46 -3.73 16.35
N PHE A 77 15.01 -2.52 16.43
CA PHE A 77 16.11 -2.09 15.57
C PHE A 77 17.34 -2.98 15.73
N VAL A 78 17.76 -3.26 16.96
CA VAL A 78 18.91 -4.13 17.24
C VAL A 78 18.67 -5.54 16.70
N LEU A 79 17.51 -6.13 16.96
CA LEU A 79 17.18 -7.48 16.48
C LEU A 79 17.15 -7.57 14.96
N ILE A 80 16.61 -6.56 14.28
CA ILE A 80 16.47 -6.54 12.82
C ILE A 80 17.83 -6.36 12.12
N PHE A 81 18.67 -5.43 12.61
CA PHE A 81 19.89 -5.03 11.91
C PHE A 81 21.17 -5.74 12.38
N PHE A 82 21.24 -6.16 13.64
CA PHE A 82 22.46 -6.74 14.21
C PHE A 82 22.35 -8.24 14.47
N VAL A 83 21.14 -8.74 14.74
CA VAL A 83 20.95 -10.14 15.17
C VAL A 83 20.46 -11.04 14.03
N THR A 84 19.94 -10.49 12.94
CA THR A 84 19.30 -11.31 11.91
C THR A 84 19.43 -10.77 10.48
N SER A 85 19.02 -11.58 9.50
CA SER A 85 19.05 -11.24 8.07
C SER A 85 17.81 -10.47 7.57
N VAL A 86 16.94 -9.98 8.45
CA VAL A 86 15.67 -9.33 8.07
C VAL A 86 15.94 -8.15 7.14
N GLY A 87 16.94 -7.33 7.47
CA GLY A 87 17.32 -6.19 6.64
C GLY A 87 17.73 -6.61 5.23
N THR A 88 18.61 -7.61 5.09
CA THR A 88 19.09 -8.05 3.77
C THR A 88 17.99 -8.72 2.95
N VAL A 89 17.11 -9.50 3.58
CA VAL A 89 15.93 -10.12 2.95
C VAL A 89 14.93 -9.06 2.47
N PHE A 90 14.73 -8.00 3.26
CA PHE A 90 13.85 -6.91 2.88
C PHE A 90 14.38 -6.14 1.67
N PHE A 91 15.66 -5.76 1.69
CA PHE A 91 16.28 -5.04 0.57
C PHE A 91 16.36 -5.89 -0.71
N SER A 92 16.62 -7.21 -0.59
CA SER A 92 16.63 -8.11 -1.74
C SER A 92 15.23 -8.26 -2.35
N ALA A 93 14.19 -8.42 -1.52
CA ALA A 93 12.79 -8.47 -1.97
C ALA A 93 12.39 -7.24 -2.77
N ILE A 94 12.71 -6.03 -2.28
CA ILE A 94 12.44 -4.77 -2.98
C ILE A 94 13.20 -4.71 -4.30
N SER A 95 14.48 -5.08 -4.30
CA SER A 95 15.31 -5.06 -5.51
C SER A 95 14.77 -5.99 -6.60
N ILE A 96 14.38 -7.21 -6.22
CA ILE A 96 13.76 -8.19 -7.12
C ILE A 96 12.41 -7.67 -7.63
N SER A 97 11.59 -7.10 -6.75
CA SER A 97 10.30 -6.50 -7.12
C SER A 97 10.48 -5.42 -8.19
N LEU A 98 11.43 -4.52 -7.99
CA LEU A 98 11.70 -3.41 -8.89
C LEU A 98 12.20 -3.91 -10.25
N ALA A 99 13.08 -4.91 -10.25
CA ALA A 99 13.55 -5.56 -11.47
C ALA A 99 12.38 -6.19 -12.26
N LEU A 100 11.47 -6.89 -11.57
CA LEU A 100 10.30 -7.50 -12.21
C LEU A 100 9.32 -6.46 -12.77
N ILE A 101 9.09 -5.36 -12.04
CA ILE A 101 8.25 -4.26 -12.52
C ILE A 101 8.89 -3.59 -13.73
N ALA A 102 10.21 -3.35 -13.71
CA ALA A 102 10.94 -2.78 -14.83
C ALA A 102 10.90 -3.70 -16.06
N LEU A 103 11.10 -5.01 -15.87
CA LEU A 103 11.03 -6.02 -16.91
C LEU A 103 9.62 -6.08 -17.52
N HIS A 104 8.60 -6.13 -16.66
CA HIS A 104 7.20 -6.10 -17.08
C HIS A 104 6.88 -4.82 -17.86
N GLY A 105 7.30 -3.66 -17.36
CA GLY A 105 7.10 -2.37 -18.02
C GLY A 105 7.88 -2.20 -19.32
N ALA A 106 9.04 -2.84 -19.47
CA ALA A 106 9.87 -2.78 -20.68
C ALA A 106 9.35 -3.69 -21.80
N PHE A 107 8.81 -4.86 -21.47
CA PHE A 107 8.22 -5.79 -22.44
C PHE A 107 6.73 -5.56 -22.69
N ARG A 108 6.04 -4.76 -21.85
CA ARG A 108 4.64 -4.39 -22.07
C ARG A 108 4.60 -3.19 -23.03
N GLU A 109 4.47 -3.47 -24.30
CA GLU A 109 4.14 -2.47 -25.31
C GLU A 109 2.74 -1.88 -24.98
N PRO A 110 2.57 -0.54 -24.94
CA PRO A 110 1.29 0.10 -24.67
C PRO A 110 0.42 0.03 -25.93
N ASP A 111 0.17 -1.18 -26.40
CA ASP A 111 -0.71 -1.43 -27.53
C ASP A 111 -2.13 -1.08 -27.06
N ASN A 112 -2.66 0.01 -27.61
CA ASN A 112 -4.09 0.28 -27.74
C ASN A 112 -4.98 0.49 -26.50
N LEU A 113 -4.47 0.91 -25.33
CA LEU A 113 -5.33 1.47 -24.24
C LEU A 113 -5.60 3.00 -24.38
N PHE A 114 -5.03 3.65 -25.39
CA PHE A 114 -5.20 5.09 -25.65
C PHE A 114 -5.98 5.38 -26.95
N LEU A 115 -6.56 4.35 -27.58
CA LEU A 115 -7.38 4.50 -28.78
C LEU A 115 -8.90 4.61 -28.49
N ASP A 116 -9.31 4.60 -27.23
CA ASP A 116 -10.73 4.79 -26.83
C ASP A 116 -10.99 6.13 -26.07
N ASP A 117 -9.95 6.93 -25.81
CA ASP A 117 -10.10 8.28 -25.20
C ASP A 117 -10.67 9.32 -26.21
N GLY A 118 -11.31 8.87 -27.30
CA GLY A 118 -12.02 9.68 -28.30
C GLY A 118 -13.54 9.60 -28.20
N GLU A 119 -14.10 8.64 -27.47
CA GLU A 119 -15.53 8.59 -27.17
C GLU A 119 -15.75 9.29 -25.82
N ALA A 120 -16.30 10.50 -25.90
CA ALA A 120 -16.69 11.39 -24.82
C ALA A 120 -16.91 10.68 -23.48
N GLN A 121 -16.00 10.94 -22.55
CA GLN A 121 -16.23 10.75 -21.12
C GLN A 121 -17.36 11.72 -20.72
N SER A 122 -18.59 11.31 -21.02
CA SER A 122 -19.78 11.95 -20.48
C SER A 122 -19.65 11.84 -18.97
N PRO A 123 -19.72 12.96 -18.22
CA PRO A 123 -19.82 12.87 -16.77
C PRO A 123 -21.02 11.97 -16.50
N ILE A 124 -20.80 10.85 -15.80
CA ILE A 124 -21.86 9.93 -15.40
C ILE A 124 -22.83 10.76 -14.56
N ASN A 125 -23.88 11.27 -15.21
CA ASN A 125 -24.96 11.98 -14.56
C ASN A 125 -25.87 10.88 -14.01
N PRO A 126 -25.90 10.64 -12.68
CA PRO A 126 -26.69 9.57 -12.09
C PRO A 126 -28.20 9.80 -12.26
N PHE A 127 -28.63 10.89 -12.89
CA PHE A 127 -30.03 11.23 -13.15
C PHE A 127 -30.39 11.23 -14.64
N SER A 128 -29.56 10.66 -15.52
CA SER A 128 -29.86 10.56 -16.96
C SER A 128 -31.11 9.76 -17.30
N PHE A 129 -31.61 8.95 -16.36
CA PHE A 129 -32.85 8.18 -16.51
C PHE A 129 -34.13 8.98 -16.21
N LEU A 130 -34.03 10.22 -15.70
CA LEU A 130 -35.21 11.04 -15.42
C LEU A 130 -35.69 11.73 -16.70
N PRO A 131 -36.94 11.49 -17.16
CA PRO A 131 -37.54 12.30 -18.21
C PRO A 131 -37.66 13.74 -17.70
N ILE A 132 -36.90 14.67 -18.28
CA ILE A 132 -37.12 16.10 -18.05
C ILE A 132 -38.45 16.44 -18.73
N PRO A 133 -39.48 16.93 -18.00
CA PRO A 133 -40.67 17.42 -18.66
C PRO A 133 -40.29 18.68 -19.44
N ILE A 134 -40.34 18.58 -20.77
CA ILE A 134 -40.20 19.74 -21.65
C ILE A 134 -41.47 20.58 -21.45
N SER A 135 -41.38 21.63 -20.64
CA SER A 135 -42.38 22.70 -20.65
C SER A 135 -42.24 23.45 -21.97
N THR A 136 -43.12 23.14 -22.93
CA THR A 136 -43.27 23.94 -24.14
C THR A 136 -43.76 25.35 -23.74
N PRO A 137 -43.08 26.43 -24.14
CA PRO A 137 -43.61 27.77 -23.92
C PRO A 137 -44.85 27.95 -24.80
N ALA A 138 -46.00 28.25 -24.17
CA ALA A 138 -47.19 28.64 -24.87
C ALA A 138 -46.92 29.94 -25.65
N VAL A 139 -46.99 29.87 -26.98
CA VAL A 139 -47.02 31.05 -27.83
C VAL A 139 -48.37 31.75 -27.61
N ALA A 140 -48.33 32.89 -26.92
CA ALA A 140 -49.48 33.78 -26.82
C ALA A 140 -49.61 34.54 -28.15
N THR A 141 -50.58 34.14 -28.98
CA THR A 141 -50.98 34.89 -30.17
C THR A 141 -52.01 35.93 -29.74
N ASN A 142 -51.62 37.21 -29.70
CA ASN A 142 -52.55 38.32 -29.56
C ASN A 142 -53.35 38.49 -30.87
N VAL A 143 -54.67 38.39 -30.79
CA VAL A 143 -55.65 39.07 -31.64
C VAL A 143 -56.77 39.58 -30.76
#